data_AF-A0A382Y486-F1
#
_entry.id   AF-A0A382Y486-F1
#
_cell.length_a   1.000
_cell.length_b   1.000
_cell.length_c   1.000
_cell.angle_alpha   90.00
_cell.angle_beta   90.00
_cell.angle_gamma   90.00
#
_symmetry.space_group_name_H-M   'P 1'
#
loop_
_entity.id
_entity.type
_entity.pdbx_description
1 polymer ?
#
loop_
_entity_poly.entity_id
_entity_poly.type
_entity_poly.pdbx_seq_one_letter_code
_entity_poly.pdbx_strand_id
1 'polypeptide(L)' 'MLSREDNELLCRVGPGTPMGNLLRRFWTPAMLSDELPTPDGDPVRVRLLGEDLIAFRDSEGKVGLV' A
#
# COMPACT_ATOMS: atom_id res chain seq x y z
N MET A 1 -19.90 1.86 21.15
CA MET A 1 -18.74 1.17 20.54
C MET A 1 -19.24 -0.10 19.86
N LEU A 2 -18.62 -0.52 18.76
CA LEU A 2 -18.94 -1.78 18.07
C LEU A 2 -18.60 -3.01 18.94
N SER A 3 -19.17 -4.16 18.62
CA SER A 3 -18.83 -5.42 19.29
C SER A 3 -17.38 -5.82 19.01
N ARG A 4 -16.82 -6.73 19.81
CA ARG A 4 -15.47 -7.26 19.57
C ARG A 4 -15.38 -7.96 18.21
N GLU A 5 -16.41 -8.72 17.86
CA GLU A 5 -16.51 -9.44 16.59
C GLU A 5 -16.55 -8.49 15.40
N ASP A 6 -17.35 -7.42 15.47
CA ASP A 6 -17.41 -6.40 14.41
C ASP A 6 -16.06 -5.71 14.22
N ASN A 7 -15.33 -5.42 15.30
CA ASN A 7 -14.00 -4.82 15.18
C ASN A 7 -12.99 -5.77 14.51
N GLU A 8 -13.02 -7.06 14.84
CA GLU A 8 -12.16 -8.05 14.18
C GLU A 8 -12.50 -8.20 12.69
N LEU A 9 -13.79 -8.14 12.34
CA LEU A 9 -14.24 -8.17 10.95
C LEU A 9 -13.84 -6.91 10.17
N LEU A 10 -14.08 -5.72 10.74
CA LEU A 10 -14.01 -4.44 10.03
C LEU A 10 -12.63 -3.76 10.07
N CYS A 11 -11.81 -4.01 11.09
CA CYS A 11 -10.57 -3.23 11.30
C CYS A 11 -9.29 -4.00 10.94
N ARG A 12 -9.36 -5.31 10.70
CA ARG A 12 -8.19 -6.09 10.26
C ARG A 12 -8.06 -5.98 8.74
N VAL A 13 -6.98 -5.36 8.26
CA VAL A 13 -6.78 -5.07 6.83
C VAL A 13 -5.60 -5.81 6.18
N GLY A 14 -4.95 -6.70 6.94
CA GLY A 14 -3.83 -7.50 6.46
C GLY A 14 -4.23 -8.50 5.35
N PRO A 15 -3.25 -9.19 4.75
CA PRO A 15 -3.53 -10.22 3.75
C PRO A 15 -4.51 -11.29 4.26
N GLY A 16 -5.48 -11.65 3.42
CA GLY A 16 -6.45 -12.71 3.72
C GLY A 16 -7.59 -12.34 4.66
N THR A 17 -7.60 -11.14 5.25
CA THR A 17 -8.74 -10.70 6.07
C THR A 17 -9.90 -10.22 5.19
N PRO A 18 -11.16 -10.28 5.65
CA PRO A 18 -12.31 -9.83 4.85
C PRO A 18 -12.17 -8.39 4.36
N MET A 19 -11.80 -7.47 5.25
CA MET A 19 -11.59 -6.07 4.87
C MET A 19 -10.29 -5.84 4.09
N GLY A 20 -9.23 -6.62 4.33
CA GLY A 20 -8.03 -6.57 3.50
C GLY A 20 -8.32 -6.95 2.05
N ASN A 21 -9.13 -7.99 1.83
CA ASN A 21 -9.56 -8.43 0.51
C ASN A 21 -10.49 -7.41 -0.16
N LEU A 22 -11.33 -6.73 0.62
CA LEU A 22 -12.19 -5.66 0.10
C LEU A 22 -11.35 -4.45 -0.36
N LEU A 23 -10.44 -3.96 0.49
CA LEU A 23 -9.66 -2.76 0.20
C LEU A 23 -8.74 -2.92 -1.01
N ARG A 24 -8.22 -4.12 -1.28
CA ARG A 24 -7.41 -4.45 -2.48
C ARG A 24 -8.18 -4.33 -3.80
N ARG A 25 -9.51 -4.17 -3.75
CA ARG A 25 -10.33 -3.90 -4.95
C ARG A 25 -10.40 -2.42 -5.31
N PHE A 26 -9.79 -1.55 -4.52
CA PHE A 26 -9.80 -0.10 -4.71
C PHE A 26 -8.38 0.45 -4.84
N TRP A 27 -8.25 1.54 -5.58
CA TRP A 27 -7.03 2.32 -5.63
C TRP A 27 -6.81 3.03 -4.29
N THR A 28 -5.63 2.85 -3.70
CA THR A 28 -5.23 3.50 -2.45
C THR A 28 -3.94 4.30 -2.69
N PRO A 29 -3.91 5.61 -2.40
CA PRO A 29 -2.68 6.39 -2.48
C PRO A 29 -1.69 5.93 -1.39
N ALA A 30 -0.44 5.69 -1.77
CA ALA A 30 0.57 5.17 -0.85
C ALA A 30 1.68 6.19 -0.51
N MET A 31 2.01 7.08 -1.44
CA MET A 31 3.06 8.11 -1.33
C MET A 31 2.89 9.20 -2.39
N LEU A 32 3.64 10.29 -2.28
CA LEU A 32 3.74 11.33 -3.29
C LEU A 32 4.78 10.95 -4.37
N SER A 33 4.55 11.35 -5.61
CA SER A 33 5.49 11.11 -6.72
C SER A 33 6.86 11.79 -6.49
N ASP A 34 6.88 12.95 -5.84
CA ASP A 34 8.10 13.74 -5.60
C ASP A 34 9.02 13.13 -4.54
N GLU A 35 8.53 12.14 -3.77
CA GLU A 35 9.36 11.33 -2.88
C GLU A 35 10.25 10.34 -3.67
N LEU A 36 10.00 10.18 -4.98
CA LEU A 36 10.87 9.52 -5.95
C LEU A 36 11.34 10.54 -7.00
N PRO A 37 12.33 11.40 -6.69
CA PRO A 37 12.58 12.62 -7.45
C PRO A 37 13.24 12.38 -8.80
N THR A 38 14.01 11.29 -8.98
CA THR A 38 14.81 11.05 -10.19
C THR A 38 14.64 9.62 -10.70
N PRO A 39 14.70 9.41 -12.03
CA PRO A 39 14.87 8.07 -12.61
C PRO A 39 16.08 7.35 -12.02
N ASP A 40 15.97 6.05 -11.78
CA ASP A 40 17.03 5.20 -11.21
C ASP A 40 17.58 5.69 -9.85
N GLY A 41 16.82 6.52 -9.15
CA GLY A 41 17.14 6.97 -7.80
C GLY A 41 16.89 5.88 -6.74
N ASP A 42 17.21 6.21 -5.49
CA ASP A 42 16.99 5.29 -4.37
C ASP A 42 15.51 4.91 -4.24
N PRO A 43 15.17 3.61 -4.17
CA PRO A 43 13.80 3.18 -3.98
C PRO A 43 13.32 3.48 -2.56
N VAL A 44 12.00 3.63 -2.41
CA VAL A 44 11.36 3.94 -1.13
C VAL A 44 10.59 2.74 -0.61
N ARG A 45 10.78 2.40 0.67
CA ARG A 45 10.00 1.35 1.34
C ARG A 45 8.61 1.86 1.68
N VAL A 46 7.59 1.09 1.30
CA VAL A 46 6.18 1.41 1.54
C VAL A 46 5.52 0.26 2.29
N ARG A 47 4.80 0.55 3.38
CA ARG A 47 3.92 -0.42 4.04
C ARG A 47 2.48 -0.08 3.73
N LEU A 48 1.78 -0.95 3.00
CA LEU A 48 0.40 -0.72 2.62
C LEU A 48 -0.45 -1.97 2.85
N LEU A 49 -1.60 -1.83 3.53
CA LEU A 49 -2.52 -2.94 3.83
C LEU A 49 -1.84 -4.18 4.45
N GLY A 50 -0.83 -3.95 5.28
CA GLY A 50 -0.06 -4.98 5.98
C GLY A 50 1.12 -5.57 5.20
N GLU A 51 1.31 -5.20 3.92
CA GLU A 51 2.37 -5.70 3.05
C GLU A 51 3.54 -4.71 2.94
N ASP A 52 4.77 -5.20 3.06
CA ASP A 52 6.00 -4.44 2.78
C ASP A 52 6.27 -4.46 1.27
N LEU A 53 6.32 -3.28 0.66
CA LEU A 53 6.47 -3.06 -0.77
C LEU A 53 7.63 -2.09 -1.02
N ILE A 54 8.13 -2.09 -2.25
CA ILE A 54 9.16 -1.18 -2.74
C ILE A 54 8.59 -0.31 -3.87
N ALA A 55 8.59 1.00 -3.65
CA ALA A 55 8.30 1.98 -4.68
C ALA A 55 9.59 2.45 -5.35
N PHE A 56 9.55 2.62 -6.67
CA PHE A 56 10.70 3.05 -7.46
C PHE A 56 10.29 3.89 -8.65
N ARG A 57 11.24 4.62 -9.23
CA ARG A 57 11.10 5.28 -10.52
C ARG A 57 12.10 4.65 -11.49
N ASP A 58 11.59 4.03 -12.55
CA ASP A 58 12.43 3.36 -13.54
C ASP A 58 13.21 4.37 -14.40
N SER A 59 14.07 3.85 -15.28
CA SER A 59 14.92 4.65 -16.18
C SER A 59 14.12 5.46 -17.21
N GLU A 60 12.85 5.09 -17.48
CA GLU A 60 11.94 5.86 -18.32
C GLU A 60 11.17 6.94 -17.53
N GLY A 61 11.40 7.03 -16.22
CA GLY A 61 10.75 7.98 -15.33
C GLY A 61 9.37 7.53 -14.84
N LYS A 62 8.95 6.29 -15.08
CA LYS A 62 7.65 5.77 -14.62
C LYS A 62 7.73 5.29 -13.19
N VAL A 63 6.69 5.58 -12.41
CA VAL A 63 6.55 5.10 -11.03
C VAL A 63 6.06 3.66 -11.03
N GLY A 64 6.73 2.80 -10.29
CA GLY A 64 6.34 1.42 -10.04
C GLY A 64 6.24 1.12 -8.55
N LEU A 65 5.52 0.03 -8.23
CA LEU A 65 5.39 -0.52 -6.88
C LEU A 65 5.41 -2.05 -7.00
N VAL A 66 6.28 -2.71 -6.23
CA VAL A 66 6.47 -4.17 -6.24
C VAL A 66 6.55 -4.73 -4.82
#